data_AF-A0A1X1Y969-F1
#
_entry.id   AF-A0A1X1Y969-F1
#
_cell.length_a   1.000
_cell.length_b   1.000
_cell.length_c   1.000
_cell.angle_alpha   90.00
_cell.angle_beta   90.00
_cell.angle_gamma   90.00
#
_symmetry.space_group_name_H-M   'P 1'
#
loop_
_entity.id
_entity.type
_entity.pdbx_description
1 polymer ?
#
loop_
_entity_poly.entity_id
_entity_poly.type
_entity_poly.pdbx_seq_one_letter_code
_entity_poly.pdbx_strand_id
1 'polypeptide(L)'
;MLAGIPERTYRRRLARTRAGNPPKGPWPAPQVDRIEALAAKYAEAWPAWGYRKIAALMRADGHEVTNSSVQRALRRRGLLLPQGFRADRKSWAALPRQVFHDPPTERNRVWQTDFSEFETAHGGIWRISAVIDYVSKYCLAITVTPTGRGVDAGTASGSRSRKPPAY
;
A
#
# COMPACT_ATOMS: atom_id res chain seq x y z
N MET A 1 56.28 -16.00 0.32
CA MET A 1 55.27 -15.40 1.22
C MET A 1 53.88 -15.71 0.69
N LEU A 2 53.05 -16.46 1.42
CA LEU A 2 51.67 -16.76 1.03
C LEU A 2 50.80 -15.49 1.20
N ALA A 3 50.47 -14.83 0.09
CA ALA A 3 49.38 -13.85 -0.06
C ALA A 3 49.29 -12.67 0.94
N GLY A 4 50.39 -12.26 1.59
CA GLY A 4 50.37 -11.15 2.57
C GLY A 4 49.58 -11.46 3.85
N ILE A 5 49.21 -12.72 4.09
CA ILE A 5 48.50 -13.15 5.30
C ILE A 5 49.54 -13.65 6.31
N PRO A 6 49.57 -13.12 7.55
CA PRO A 6 50.43 -13.65 8.60
C PRO A 6 50.21 -15.16 8.80
N GLU A 7 51.29 -15.92 8.95
CA GLU A 7 51.26 -17.39 9.02
C GLU A 7 50.30 -17.94 10.10
N ARG A 8 50.25 -17.27 11.25
CA ARG A 8 49.29 -17.56 12.33
C ARG A 8 47.83 -17.48 11.85
N THR A 9 47.50 -16.47 11.08
CA THR A 9 46.14 -16.26 10.53
C THR A 9 45.82 -17.32 9.49
N TYR A 10 46.78 -17.66 8.63
CA TYR A 10 46.63 -18.72 7.64
C TYR A 10 46.34 -20.07 8.31
N ARG A 11 47.17 -20.49 9.28
CA ARG A 11 46.98 -21.75 10.02
C ARG A 11 45.64 -21.80 10.75
N ARG A 12 45.23 -20.72 11.43
CA ARG A 12 43.92 -20.64 12.12
C ARG A 12 42.74 -20.80 11.15
N ARG A 13 42.79 -20.13 9.98
CA ARG A 13 41.74 -20.23 8.96
C ARG A 13 41.70 -21.64 8.36
N LEU A 14 42.85 -22.23 8.05
CA LEU A 14 42.95 -23.58 7.51
C LEU A 14 42.39 -24.62 8.49
N ALA A 15 42.71 -24.51 9.78
CA ALA A 15 42.16 -25.38 10.82
C ALA A 15 40.63 -25.25 10.91
N ARG A 16 40.08 -24.03 10.87
CA ARG A 16 38.63 -23.80 10.89
C ARG A 16 37.91 -24.35 9.66
N THR A 17 38.54 -24.25 8.48
CA THR A 17 38.00 -24.83 7.25
C THR A 17 38.02 -26.37 7.31
N ARG A 18 39.11 -26.98 7.79
CA ARG A 18 39.22 -28.44 7.95
C ARG A 18 38.25 -29.01 8.98
N ALA A 19 37.95 -28.25 10.04
CA ALA A 19 36.99 -28.65 11.07
C ALA A 19 35.52 -28.55 10.61
N GLY A 20 35.25 -28.04 9.39
CA GLY A 20 33.92 -27.62 8.96
C GLY A 20 33.54 -26.32 9.67
N ASN A 21 33.25 -25.26 8.91
CA ASN A 21 32.74 -24.05 9.56
C ASN A 21 31.38 -24.42 10.21
N PRO A 22 31.20 -24.25 11.54
CA PRO A 22 29.88 -24.44 12.13
C PRO A 22 28.91 -23.49 11.41
N PRO A 23 27.71 -23.97 11.03
CA PRO A 23 26.73 -23.11 10.39
C PRO A 23 26.49 -21.92 11.32
N LYS A 24 26.64 -20.71 10.79
CA LYS A 24 26.31 -19.50 11.54
C LYS A 24 24.80 -19.52 11.75
N GLY A 25 24.37 -20.04 12.89
CA GLY A 25 22.96 -20.04 13.28
C GLY A 25 22.42 -18.62 13.35
N PRO A 26 21.10 -18.44 13.25
CA PRO A 26 20.48 -17.17 13.60
C PRO A 26 20.90 -16.82 15.03
N TRP A 27 21.30 -15.57 15.27
CA TRP A 27 21.47 -15.12 16.65
C TRP A 27 20.14 -15.31 17.39
N PRO A 28 20.17 -15.78 18.65
CA PRO A 28 18.95 -15.92 19.45
C PRO A 28 18.17 -14.60 19.46
N ALA A 29 16.86 -14.67 19.27
CA ALA A 29 15.99 -13.51 19.28
C ALA A 29 14.94 -13.66 20.40
N PRO A 30 15.38 -13.69 21.68
CA PRO A 30 14.56 -14.15 22.80
C PRO A 30 13.24 -13.41 22.95
N GLN A 31 13.21 -12.10 22.63
CA GLN A 31 11.97 -11.33 22.63
C GLN A 31 11.00 -11.78 21.55
N VAL A 32 11.49 -12.02 20.32
CA VAL A 32 10.65 -12.47 19.19
C VAL A 32 10.14 -13.88 19.49
N ASP A 33 11.03 -14.76 19.93
CA ASP A 33 10.70 -16.15 20.29
C ASP A 33 9.58 -16.20 21.36
N ARG A 34 9.65 -15.32 22.37
CA ARG A 34 8.63 -15.21 23.43
C ARG A 34 7.26 -14.76 22.92
N ILE A 35 7.23 -13.76 22.03
CA ILE A 35 5.96 -13.13 21.61
C ILE A 35 5.35 -13.76 20.36
N GLU A 36 6.06 -14.65 19.67
CA GLU A 36 5.68 -15.13 18.34
C GLU A 36 4.30 -15.81 18.30
N ALA A 37 4.05 -16.75 19.22
CA ALA A 37 2.78 -17.43 19.30
C ALA A 37 1.63 -16.51 19.70
N LEU A 38 1.89 -15.53 20.57
CA LEU A 38 0.88 -14.57 21.00
C LEU A 38 0.55 -13.58 19.88
N ALA A 39 1.56 -12.99 19.24
CA ALA A 39 1.37 -12.07 18.11
C ALA A 39 0.57 -12.72 16.97
N ALA A 40 0.77 -14.03 16.74
CA ALA A 40 -0.02 -14.78 15.77
C ALA A 40 -1.51 -14.84 16.13
N LYS A 41 -1.87 -15.06 17.40
CA LYS A 41 -3.27 -15.04 17.86
C LYS A 41 -3.94 -13.69 17.59
N TYR A 42 -3.23 -12.58 17.82
CA TYR A 42 -3.74 -11.26 17.45
C TYR A 42 -3.90 -11.12 15.92
N ALA A 43 -2.93 -11.58 15.13
CA ALA A 43 -3.07 -11.53 13.67
C ALA A 43 -4.26 -12.35 13.15
N GLU A 44 -4.55 -13.50 13.76
CA GLU A 44 -5.69 -14.36 13.42
C GLU A 44 -7.04 -13.73 13.82
N ALA A 45 -7.11 -13.07 14.98
CA ALA A 45 -8.31 -12.36 15.42
C ALA A 45 -8.58 -11.07 14.61
N TRP A 46 -7.52 -10.42 14.10
CA TRP A 46 -7.62 -9.18 13.31
C TRP A 46 -6.88 -9.30 11.95
N PRO A 47 -7.37 -10.12 11.01
CA PRO A 47 -6.64 -10.45 9.77
C PRO A 47 -6.41 -9.27 8.83
N ALA A 48 -7.24 -8.22 8.91
CA ALA A 48 -7.08 -7.00 8.11
C ALA A 48 -6.01 -6.04 8.68
N TRP A 49 -5.44 -6.33 9.86
CA TRP A 49 -4.59 -5.39 10.58
C TRP A 49 -3.11 -5.74 10.41
N GLY A 50 -2.32 -4.75 9.99
CA GLY A 50 -0.87 -4.89 9.90
C GLY A 50 -0.18 -4.87 11.27
N TYR A 51 1.10 -5.27 11.30
CA TYR A 51 1.91 -5.40 12.52
C TYR A 51 1.91 -4.17 13.44
N ARG A 52 1.77 -2.94 12.90
CA ARG A 52 1.71 -1.70 13.70
C ARG A 52 0.46 -1.64 14.59
N LYS A 53 -0.69 -2.05 14.05
CA LYS A 53 -1.96 -2.07 14.81
C LYS A 53 -1.96 -3.21 15.83
N ILE A 54 -1.47 -4.38 15.42
CA ILE A 54 -1.29 -5.52 16.33
C ILE A 54 -0.35 -5.15 17.49
N ALA A 55 0.79 -4.51 17.21
CA ALA A 55 1.71 -4.03 18.25
C ALA A 55 1.10 -2.96 19.17
N ALA A 56 0.10 -2.20 18.70
CA ALA A 56 -0.63 -1.26 19.54
C ALA A 56 -1.63 -1.98 20.45
N LEU A 57 -2.39 -2.94 19.93
CA LEU A 57 -3.30 -3.78 20.73
C LEU A 57 -2.55 -4.53 21.82
N MET A 58 -1.47 -5.22 21.46
CA MET A 58 -0.68 -5.97 22.42
C MET A 58 -0.16 -5.08 23.56
N ARG A 59 0.23 -3.83 23.27
CA ARG A 59 0.63 -2.88 24.31
C ARG A 59 -0.55 -2.40 25.15
N ALA A 60 -1.72 -2.20 24.55
CA ALA A 60 -2.93 -1.84 25.27
C ALA A 60 -3.35 -2.95 26.24
N ASP A 61 -3.11 -4.21 25.87
CA ASP A 61 -3.36 -5.39 26.71
C ASP A 61 -2.20 -5.69 27.70
N GLY A 62 -1.21 -4.79 27.80
CA GLY A 62 -0.15 -4.85 28.80
C GLY A 62 1.11 -5.63 28.39
N HIS A 63 1.23 -6.06 27.13
CA HIS A 63 2.43 -6.74 26.66
C HIS A 63 3.56 -5.75 26.29
N GLU A 64 4.75 -6.01 26.81
CA GLU A 64 5.96 -5.26 26.47
C GLU A 64 6.49 -5.64 25.08
N VAL A 65 5.99 -4.97 24.03
CA VAL A 65 6.39 -5.23 22.65
C VAL A 65 6.75 -3.97 21.87
N THR A 66 7.69 -4.11 20.94
CA THR A 66 8.02 -3.07 19.96
C THR A 66 7.43 -3.41 18.59
N ASN A 67 7.19 -2.41 17.75
CA ASN A 67 6.72 -2.61 16.37
C ASN A 67 7.63 -3.58 15.59
N SER A 68 8.96 -3.48 15.78
CA SER A 68 9.94 -4.33 15.09
C SER A 68 9.92 -5.77 15.59
N SER A 69 9.71 -6.00 16.89
CA SER A 69 9.58 -7.37 17.44
C SER A 69 8.34 -8.08 16.90
N VAL A 70 7.19 -7.40 16.87
CA VAL A 70 5.93 -7.92 16.33
C VAL A 70 6.04 -8.14 14.82
N GLN A 71 6.64 -7.21 14.08
CA GLN A 71 6.88 -7.38 12.65
C GLN A 71 7.71 -8.64 12.36
N ARG A 72 8.81 -8.85 13.11
CA ARG A 72 9.67 -10.02 12.96
C ARG A 72 8.95 -11.32 13.30
N ALA A 73 8.18 -11.34 14.39
CA ALA A 73 7.35 -12.48 14.79
C ALA A 73 6.34 -12.87 13.70
N LEU A 74 5.56 -11.91 13.20
CA LEU A 74 4.57 -12.16 12.15
C LEU A 74 5.24 -12.58 10.82
N ARG A 75 6.39 -11.99 10.50
CA ARG A 75 7.17 -12.36 9.31
C ARG A 75 7.67 -13.81 9.35
N ARG A 76 8.11 -14.30 10.51
CA ARG A 76 8.55 -15.71 10.68
C ARG A 76 7.43 -16.71 10.37
N ARG A 77 6.19 -16.34 10.65
CA ARG A 77 4.99 -17.15 10.37
C ARG A 77 4.35 -16.89 9.00
N GLY A 78 4.94 -16.04 8.16
CA GLY A 78 4.35 -15.69 6.87
C GLY A 78 3.05 -14.89 6.97
N LEU A 79 2.76 -14.27 8.12
CA LEU A 79 1.53 -13.53 8.39
C LEU A 79 1.56 -12.07 7.90
N LEU A 80 2.65 -11.67 7.24
CA LEU A 80 2.77 -10.36 6.61
C LEU A 80 2.82 -10.52 5.10
N LEU A 81 2.09 -9.67 4.41
CA LEU A 81 2.20 -9.54 2.97
C LEU A 81 3.64 -9.19 2.57
N PRO A 82 4.15 -9.74 1.44
CA PRO A 82 5.47 -9.38 0.93
C PRO A 82 5.63 -7.87 0.78
N GLN A 83 6.83 -7.37 1.09
CA GLN A 83 7.15 -5.96 0.88
C GLN A 83 7.02 -5.64 -0.63
N GLY A 84 6.11 -4.73 -0.97
CA GLY A 84 5.77 -4.40 -2.36
C GLY A 84 4.48 -5.02 -2.86
N PHE A 85 3.78 -5.83 -2.05
CA PHE A 85 2.40 -6.23 -2.33
C PHE A 85 1.50 -5.00 -2.26
N ARG A 86 1.24 -4.41 -3.43
CA ARG A 86 0.15 -3.45 -3.62
C ARG A 86 -1.05 -4.30 -4.01
N ALA A 87 -2.05 -4.39 -3.14
CA ALA A 87 -3.39 -4.77 -3.57
C ALA A 87 -3.70 -3.96 -4.83
N ASP A 88 -4.07 -4.63 -5.90
CA ASP A 88 -4.06 -4.25 -7.32
C ASP A 88 -4.62 -2.84 -7.68
N ARG A 89 -4.10 -1.76 -7.12
CA ARG A 89 -4.44 -0.38 -7.53
C ARG A 89 -4.01 -0.12 -8.97
N LYS A 90 -3.01 -0.85 -9.48
CA LYS A 90 -2.60 -0.80 -10.88
C LYS A 90 -3.59 -1.47 -11.83
N SER A 91 -4.41 -2.42 -11.37
CA SER A 91 -5.43 -3.05 -12.22
C SER A 91 -6.51 -2.04 -12.65
N TRP A 92 -6.90 -1.13 -11.76
CA TRP A 92 -7.88 -0.07 -12.05
C TRP A 92 -7.43 0.93 -13.10
N ALA A 93 -6.12 1.13 -13.31
CA ALA A 93 -5.62 1.99 -14.38
C ALA A 93 -5.65 1.30 -15.75
N ALA A 94 -5.71 -0.04 -15.79
CA ALA A 94 -5.83 -0.82 -17.03
C ALA A 94 -7.29 -1.04 -17.46
N LEU A 95 -8.24 -1.09 -16.51
CA LEU A 95 -9.66 -1.30 -16.80
C LEU A 95 -10.27 -0.28 -17.79
N PRO A 96 -10.01 1.05 -17.71
CA PRO A 96 -10.57 2.00 -18.67
C PRO A 96 -10.14 1.72 -20.11
N ARG A 97 -8.95 1.14 -20.32
CA ARG A 97 -8.47 0.74 -21.66
C ARG A 97 -9.17 -0.50 -22.20
N GLN A 98 -9.83 -1.28 -21.36
CA GLN A 98 -10.59 -2.47 -21.76
C GLN A 98 -12.06 -2.17 -22.08
N VAL A 99 -12.57 -1.00 -21.67
CA VAL A 99 -13.97 -0.60 -21.94
C VAL A 99 -14.17 -0.18 -23.40
N PHE A 100 -13.13 0.38 -24.03
CA PHE A 100 -13.19 0.82 -25.42
C PHE A 100 -12.47 -0.19 -26.32
N HIS A 101 -13.15 -0.65 -27.38
CA HIS A 101 -12.51 -1.43 -28.45
C HIS A 101 -11.46 -0.58 -29.20
N ASP A 102 -11.78 0.69 -29.45
CA ASP A 102 -10.85 1.70 -29.96
C ASP A 102 -10.80 2.89 -28.99
N PRO A 103 -9.67 3.14 -28.30
CA PRO A 103 -9.58 4.23 -27.35
C PRO A 103 -9.77 5.60 -28.02
N PRO A 104 -10.56 6.53 -27.44
CA PRO A 104 -10.69 7.87 -28.00
C PRO A 104 -9.34 8.58 -28.03
N THR A 105 -8.99 9.18 -29.17
CA THR A 105 -7.74 9.90 -29.42
C THR A 105 -7.92 11.42 -29.48
N GLU A 106 -9.15 11.89 -29.67
CA GLU A 106 -9.49 13.31 -29.77
C GLU A 106 -10.10 13.87 -28.48
N ARG A 107 -9.80 15.13 -28.19
CA ARG A 107 -10.41 15.89 -27.09
C ARG A 107 -11.89 16.12 -27.33
N ASN A 108 -12.66 16.24 -26.25
CA ASN A 108 -14.09 16.49 -26.23
C ASN A 108 -14.96 15.41 -26.91
N ARG A 109 -14.46 14.17 -27.02
CA ARG A 109 -15.24 13.02 -27.54
C ARG A 109 -15.83 12.14 -26.45
N VAL A 110 -15.08 11.95 -25.37
CA VAL A 110 -15.47 11.11 -24.24
C VAL A 110 -15.14 11.87 -22.96
N TRP A 111 -16.08 11.90 -22.02
CA TRP A 111 -15.91 12.52 -20.72
C TRP A 111 -16.04 11.46 -19.63
N GLN A 112 -15.21 11.58 -18.61
CA GLN A 112 -15.24 10.75 -17.42
C GLN A 112 -15.74 11.60 -16.25
N THR A 113 -16.58 11.00 -15.42
CA THR A 113 -17.03 11.62 -14.17
C THR A 113 -17.03 10.59 -13.05
N ASP A 114 -16.66 11.05 -11.87
CA ASP A 114 -16.74 10.32 -10.61
C ASP A 114 -17.18 11.26 -9.49
N PHE A 115 -17.53 10.66 -8.35
CA PHE A 115 -17.85 11.38 -7.12
C PHE A 115 -16.75 11.13 -6.10
N SER A 116 -16.18 12.22 -5.57
CA SER A 116 -15.31 12.19 -4.40
C SER A 116 -16.09 12.60 -3.17
N GLU A 117 -16.21 11.70 -2.20
CA GLU A 117 -16.90 11.94 -0.94
C GLU A 117 -15.97 12.58 0.10
N PHE A 118 -16.47 13.57 0.81
CA PHE A 118 -15.79 14.18 1.94
C PHE A 118 -16.80 14.51 3.06
N GLU A 119 -16.37 14.31 4.30
CA GLU A 119 -17.16 14.68 5.47
C GLU A 119 -16.79 16.09 5.94
N THR A 120 -17.78 16.87 6.33
CA THR A 120 -17.55 18.21 6.89
C THR A 120 -17.57 18.17 8.42
N ALA A 121 -16.84 19.09 9.06
CA ALA A 121 -16.75 19.16 10.52
C ALA A 121 -18.11 19.38 11.23
N HIS A 122 -19.11 19.88 10.50
CA HIS A 122 -20.46 20.14 11.01
C HIS A 122 -21.45 18.99 10.71
N GLY A 123 -20.94 17.84 10.26
CA GLY A 123 -21.74 16.67 9.92
C GLY A 123 -22.24 16.68 8.48
N GLY A 124 -22.38 15.48 7.90
CA GLY A 124 -22.89 15.27 6.55
C GLY A 124 -21.80 14.96 5.53
N ILE A 125 -22.13 14.04 4.61
CA ILE A 125 -21.30 13.64 3.48
C ILE A 125 -21.62 14.56 2.31
N TRP A 126 -20.59 15.26 1.83
CA TRP A 126 -20.64 16.04 0.61
C TRP A 126 -19.86 15.35 -0.50
N ARG A 127 -20.25 15.61 -1.74
CA ARG A 127 -19.70 14.97 -2.93
C ARG A 127 -19.23 16.02 -3.92
N ILE A 128 -18.01 15.85 -4.42
CA ILE A 128 -17.47 16.59 -5.55
C ILE A 128 -17.68 15.73 -6.79
N SER A 129 -18.48 16.23 -7.74
CA SER A 129 -18.67 15.65 -9.06
C SER A 129 -17.79 16.41 -10.05
N ALA A 130 -16.70 15.80 -10.50
CA ALA A 130 -15.85 16.38 -11.54
C ALA A 130 -16.17 15.77 -12.91
N VAL A 131 -16.25 16.59 -13.94
CA VAL A 131 -16.34 16.15 -15.34
C VAL A 131 -15.01 16.42 -16.00
N ILE A 132 -14.33 15.38 -16.44
CA ILE A 132 -12.96 15.45 -16.97
C ILE A 132 -12.96 14.93 -18.40
N ASP A 133 -12.27 15.64 -19.30
CA ASP A 133 -12.03 15.18 -20.66
C ASP A 133 -11.14 13.94 -20.65
N TYR A 134 -11.57 12.86 -21.32
CA TYR A 134 -10.88 11.58 -21.23
C TYR A 134 -9.47 11.63 -21.83
N VAL A 135 -9.26 12.33 -22.94
CA VAL A 135 -7.97 12.36 -23.66
C VAL A 135 -7.02 13.36 -23.02
N SER A 136 -7.47 14.59 -22.85
CA SER A 136 -6.62 15.67 -22.37
C SER A 136 -6.46 15.73 -20.86
N LYS A 137 -7.32 15.01 -20.13
CA LYS A 137 -7.40 15.03 -18.66
C LYS A 137 -7.68 16.43 -18.08
N TYR A 138 -8.18 17.36 -18.90
CA TYR A 138 -8.64 18.67 -18.42
C TYR A 138 -9.95 18.52 -17.66
N CYS A 139 -10.03 19.13 -16.49
CA CYS A 139 -11.28 19.28 -15.75
C CYS A 139 -12.15 20.32 -16.46
N LEU A 140 -13.32 19.88 -16.93
CA LEU A 140 -14.26 20.67 -17.70
C LEU A 140 -15.29 21.38 -16.82
N ALA A 141 -15.71 20.73 -15.74
CA ALA A 141 -16.66 21.26 -14.77
C ALA A 141 -16.52 20.55 -13.42
N ILE A 142 -16.89 21.25 -12.35
CA ILE A 142 -16.98 20.70 -11.00
C ILE A 142 -18.30 21.14 -10.37
N THR A 143 -19.00 20.23 -9.72
CA THR A 143 -20.18 20.56 -8.92
C THR A 143 -20.05 19.91 -7.55
N VAL A 144 -20.43 20.63 -6.50
CA VAL A 144 -20.41 20.15 -5.12
C VAL A 144 -21.85 20.00 -4.66
N THR A 145 -22.25 18.80 -4.26
CA THR A 145 -23.63 18.51 -3.84
C THR A 145 -23.65 17.56 -2.64
N PRO A 146 -24.70 17.57 -1.82
CA PRO A 146 -24.87 16.59 -0.76
C PRO A 146 -25.33 15.22 -1.31
N THR A 147 -25.70 15.12 -2.59
CA THR A 147 -26.25 13.92 -3.23
C THR A 147 -25.28 13.33 -4.26
N GLY A 148 -25.53 12.09 -4.67
CA GLY A 148 -24.74 11.39 -5.71
C GLY A 148 -25.62 10.90 -6.85
N ARG A 149 -26.63 11.68 -7.23
CA ARG A 149 -27.60 11.27 -8.26
C ARG A 149 -27.08 11.59 -9.66
N GLY A 150 -27.56 10.87 -10.66
CA GLY A 150 -27.20 11.12 -12.07
C GLY A 150 -27.52 12.54 -12.54
N VAL A 151 -28.52 13.20 -11.94
CA VAL A 151 -28.84 14.62 -12.20
C VAL A 151 -27.71 15.54 -11.77
N ASP A 152 -26.99 15.22 -10.68
CA ASP A 152 -25.88 16.03 -10.16
C ASP A 152 -24.67 15.96 -11.10
N ALA A 153 -24.43 14.79 -11.70
CA ALA A 153 -23.43 14.61 -12.77
C ALA A 153 -23.85 15.37 -14.05
N GLY A 154 -25.14 15.37 -14.37
CA GLY A 154 -25.73 16.15 -15.46
C GLY A 154 -25.57 17.66 -15.26
N THR A 155 -25.78 18.18 -14.05
CA THR A 155 -25.61 19.61 -13.72
C THR A 155 -24.19 20.09 -13.94
N ALA A 156 -23.18 19.29 -13.57
CA ALA A 156 -21.79 19.59 -13.88
C ALA A 156 -21.56 19.71 -15.39
N SER A 157 -22.10 18.77 -16.17
CA SER A 157 -21.96 18.76 -17.64
C SER A 157 -22.75 19.87 -18.35
N GLY A 158 -23.90 20.28 -17.80
CA GLY A 158 -24.83 21.25 -18.40
C GLY A 158 -24.40 22.71 -18.26
N SER A 159 -23.43 23.01 -17.41
CA SER A 159 -22.86 24.36 -17.24
C SER A 159 -22.13 24.90 -18.50
N ARG A 160 -22.00 24.08 -19.55
CA ARG A 160 -21.15 24.31 -20.74
C ARG A 160 -21.89 24.79 -22.00
N SER A 161 -23.08 25.39 -21.90
CA SER A 161 -23.71 26.06 -23.05
C SER A 161 -22.87 27.23 -23.63
N ARG A 162 -21.72 27.58 -23.05
CA ARG A 162 -20.74 28.47 -23.68
C ARG A 162 -19.56 27.65 -24.17
N LYS A 163 -19.39 27.60 -25.50
CA LYS A 163 -18.17 27.10 -26.16
C LYS A 163 -16.94 27.72 -25.49
N PRO A 164 -15.91 26.94 -25.12
CA PRO A 164 -14.62 27.52 -24.73
C PRO A 164 -14.00 28.27 -25.93
N PRO A 165 -13.24 29.35 -25.70
CA PRO A 165 -12.55 30.06 -26.78
C PRO A 165 -11.58 29.13 -27.51
N ALA A 166 -11.58 29.23 -28.83
CA ALA A 166 -10.60 28.56 -29.67
C ALA A 166 -9.22 29.15 -29.38
N TYR A 167 -8.25 28.30 -29.05
CA TYR A 167 -6.83 28.59 -29.14
C TYR A 167 -6.28 27.89 -30.36
#